data_AF-A0A838FM66-F1
#
_entry.id   AF-A0A838FM66-F1
#
_cell.length_a   1.000
_cell.length_b   1.000
_cell.length_c   1.000
_cell.angle_alpha   90.00
_cell.angle_beta   90.00
_cell.angle_gamma   90.00
#
_symmetry.space_group_name_H-M   'P 1'
#
loop_
_entity.id
_entity.type
_entity.pdbx_description
1 polymer ?
#
loop_
_entity_poly.entity_id
_entity_poly.type
_entity_poly.pdbx_seq_one_letter_code
_entity_poly.pdbx_strand_id
1 'polypeptide(L)'
;MDAIRLARGLAVGRMSVGAGLLVAPGLTRVWVGASAAEPGGKVLTRALGVRDLALGVGLLQAVRGGGGVGRWLGAGVLADGGDLAATLAAWERLPSLGRVGVTAAAASSVGLGLGLAWAQRSARRAEAQPAGRGLGPGAEVPRPC
;
A
#
# COMPACT_ATOMS: atom_id res chain seq x y z
N MET A 1 8.27 -13.78 -7.75
CA MET A 1 8.80 -12.99 -6.62
C MET A 1 7.89 -13.20 -5.42
N ASP A 2 8.44 -13.48 -4.24
CA ASP A 2 7.64 -13.77 -3.03
C ASP A 2 6.90 -12.51 -2.54
N ALA A 3 5.58 -12.64 -2.30
CA ALA A 3 4.71 -11.55 -1.83
C ALA A 3 5.19 -10.96 -0.49
N ILE A 4 5.79 -11.78 0.37
CA ILE A 4 6.33 -11.32 1.65
C ILE A 4 7.57 -10.46 1.45
N ARG A 5 8.45 -10.82 0.52
CA ARG A 5 9.61 -9.98 0.16
C ARG A 5 9.17 -8.63 -0.41
N LEU A 6 8.14 -8.63 -1.25
CA LEU A 6 7.54 -7.40 -1.79
C LEU A 6 6.93 -6.52 -0.70
N ALA A 7 6.12 -7.08 0.20
CA ALA A 7 5.55 -6.34 1.32
C ALA A 7 6.62 -5.75 2.24
N ARG A 8 7.71 -6.49 2.48
CA ARG A 8 8.86 -6.01 3.26
C ARG A 8 9.58 -4.86 2.55
N GLY A 9 9.79 -4.98 1.23
CA GLY A 9 10.39 -3.91 0.42
C GLY A 9 9.53 -2.64 0.45
N LEU A 10 8.21 -2.78 0.31
CA LEU A 10 7.27 -1.67 0.42
C LEU A 10 7.35 -1.00 1.80
N ALA A 11 7.37 -1.80 2.88
CA ALA A 11 7.49 -1.29 4.24
C ALA A 11 8.76 -0.44 4.43
N VAL A 12 9.91 -0.96 3.99
CA VAL A 12 11.20 -0.25 4.06
C VAL A 12 11.16 1.02 3.20
N GLY A 13 10.61 0.94 1.98
CA GLY A 13 10.45 2.10 1.10
C GLY A 13 9.66 3.23 1.75
N ARG A 14 8.51 2.92 2.37
CA ARG A 14 7.71 3.92 3.10
C ARG A 14 8.46 4.51 4.28
N MET A 15 9.18 3.70 5.04
CA MET A 15 9.99 4.20 6.15
C MET A 15 11.09 5.16 5.67
N SER A 16 11.76 4.82 4.57
CA SER A 16 12.80 5.67 3.98
C SER A 16 12.25 7.00 3.48
N VAL A 17 11.12 6.97 2.74
CA VAL A 17 10.44 8.19 2.28
C VAL A 17 9.98 9.02 3.48
N GLY A 18 9.32 8.39 4.46
CA GLY A 18 8.81 9.07 5.64
C GLY A 18 9.90 9.72 6.48
N ALA A 19 11.03 9.02 6.70
CA ALA A 19 12.21 9.58 7.34
C ALA A 19 12.79 10.76 6.57
N GLY A 20 12.88 10.66 5.24
CA GLY A 20 13.33 11.74 4.37
C GLY A 20 12.46 12.98 4.49
N LEU A 21 11.13 12.83 4.48
CA LEU A 21 10.19 13.94 4.65
C LEU A 21 10.25 14.56 6.06
N LEU A 22 10.51 13.75 7.09
CA LEU A 22 10.64 14.22 8.47
C LEU A 22 11.92 15.06 8.68
N VAL A 23 13.05 14.56 8.19
CA VAL A 23 14.37 15.18 8.36
C VAL A 23 14.57 16.33 7.38
N ALA A 24 14.14 16.17 6.14
CA ALA A 24 14.34 17.12 5.04
C ALA A 24 12.99 17.54 4.41
N PRO A 25 12.12 18.25 5.16
CA PRO A 25 10.80 18.61 4.67
C PRO A 25 10.80 19.57 3.47
N GLY A 26 11.93 20.23 3.18
CA GLY A 26 12.05 21.05 1.97
C GLY A 26 12.03 20.27 0.66
N LEU A 27 12.24 18.94 0.70
CA LEU A 27 12.22 18.08 -0.48
C LEU A 27 10.86 18.09 -1.19
N THR A 28 9.76 18.35 -0.48
CA THR A 28 8.42 18.45 -1.09
C THR A 28 8.24 19.68 -1.97
N ARG A 29 9.22 20.60 -2.03
CA ARG A 29 9.20 21.71 -3.00
C ARG A 29 9.08 21.23 -4.44
N VAL A 30 9.66 20.06 -4.77
CA VAL A 30 9.51 19.47 -6.11
C VAL A 30 8.06 19.06 -6.41
N TRP A 31 7.27 18.78 -5.37
CA TRP A 31 5.88 18.33 -5.46
C TRP A 31 4.88 19.49 -5.36
N VAL A 32 4.97 20.30 -4.30
CA VAL A 32 3.97 21.36 -3.99
C VAL A 32 4.50 22.78 -4.18
N GLY A 33 5.69 22.93 -4.77
CA GLY A 33 6.27 24.23 -5.09
C GLY A 33 6.75 25.01 -3.86
N ALA A 34 6.77 26.34 -3.97
CA ALA A 34 7.35 27.23 -2.95
C ALA A 34 6.72 27.06 -1.56
N SER A 35 5.42 26.72 -1.49
CA SER A 35 4.67 26.51 -0.25
C SER A 35 5.29 25.45 0.68
N ALA A 36 6.03 24.48 0.15
CA ALA A 36 6.78 23.50 0.95
C ALA A 36 7.87 24.12 1.84
N ALA A 37 8.40 25.28 1.44
CA ALA A 37 9.47 25.95 2.18
C ALA A 37 8.94 26.81 3.35
N GLU A 38 7.65 27.14 3.34
CA GLU A 38 7.00 27.89 4.39
C GLU A 38 6.89 27.06 5.68
N PRO A 39 6.89 27.71 6.87
CA PRO A 39 6.80 26.99 8.15
C PRO A 39 5.62 26.02 8.22
N GLY A 40 4.43 26.43 7.76
CA GLY A 40 3.25 25.58 7.70
C GLY A 40 3.42 24.38 6.76
N GLY A 41 3.99 24.58 5.58
CA GLY A 41 4.27 23.51 4.62
C GLY A 41 5.28 22.48 5.16
N LYS A 42 6.28 22.95 5.92
CA LYS A 42 7.24 22.06 6.60
C LYS A 42 6.58 21.23 7.69
N VAL A 43 5.66 21.80 8.48
CA VAL A 43 4.89 21.05 9.50
C VAL A 43 4.07 19.95 8.84
N LEU A 44 3.31 20.29 7.79
CA LEU A 44 2.50 19.31 7.05
C LEU A 44 3.37 18.21 6.43
N THR A 45 4.52 18.58 5.84
CA THR A 45 5.46 17.61 5.26
C THR A 45 6.01 16.64 6.31
N ARG A 46 6.37 17.12 7.50
CA ARG A 46 6.82 16.24 8.59
C ARG A 46 5.71 15.32 9.07
N ALA A 47 4.47 15.82 9.18
CA ALA A 47 3.33 15.00 9.55
C ALA A 47 3.07 13.87 8.53
N LEU A 48 3.17 14.18 7.23
CA LEU A 48 3.14 13.17 6.16
C LEU A 48 4.29 12.15 6.33
N GLY A 49 5.49 12.62 6.64
CA GLY A 49 6.64 11.75 6.89
C GLY A 49 6.44 10.78 8.06
N VAL A 50 5.91 11.28 9.18
CA VAL A 50 5.58 10.44 10.35
C VAL A 50 4.49 9.42 10.02
N ARG A 51 3.48 9.80 9.23
CA ARG A 51 2.45 8.88 8.74
C ARG A 51 3.05 7.73 7.94
N ASP A 52 3.97 8.01 7.01
CA ASP A 52 4.60 6.95 6.21
C ASP A 52 5.54 6.06 7.02
N LEU A 53 6.23 6.62 8.01
CA LEU A 53 6.98 5.83 8.99
C LEU A 53 6.06 4.88 9.76
N ALA A 54 4.93 5.36 10.28
CA ALA A 54 3.99 4.55 11.03
C ALA A 54 3.39 3.41 10.17
N LEU A 55 2.99 3.71 8.93
CA LEU A 55 2.49 2.72 7.98
C LEU A 55 3.55 1.66 7.63
N GLY A 56 4.79 2.08 7.39
CA GLY A 56 5.89 1.18 7.09
C GLY A 56 6.27 0.28 8.28
N VAL A 57 6.37 0.85 9.49
CA VAL A 57 6.60 0.09 10.72
C VAL A 57 5.49 -0.93 10.95
N GLY A 58 4.23 -0.49 10.84
CA GLY A 58 3.07 -1.36 11.00
C GLY A 58 3.07 -2.54 10.01
N LEU A 59 3.34 -2.27 8.74
CA LEU A 59 3.46 -3.31 7.72
C LEU A 59 4.62 -4.27 7.99
N LEU A 60 5.79 -3.75 8.41
CA LEU A 60 6.95 -4.57 8.73
C LEU A 60 6.70 -5.49 9.94
N GLN A 61 6.03 -4.98 10.97
CA GLN A 61 5.63 -5.78 12.13
C GLN A 61 4.61 -6.86 11.73
N ALA A 62 3.64 -6.51 10.89
CA ALA A 62 2.65 -7.46 10.38
C ALA A 62 3.28 -8.60 9.56
N VAL A 63 4.28 -8.27 8.74
CA VAL A 63 5.06 -9.27 7.99
C VAL A 63 5.85 -10.18 8.93
N ARG A 64 6.49 -9.63 9.97
CA ARG A 64 7.28 -10.42 10.95
C ARG A 64 6.41 -11.30 11.84
N GLY A 65 5.24 -10.82 12.24
CA GLY A 65 4.32 -11.52 13.14
C GLY A 65 3.31 -12.45 12.45
N GLY A 66 3.31 -12.55 11.11
CA GLY A 66 2.43 -13.44 10.36
C GLY A 66 0.95 -13.01 10.28
N GLY A 67 0.62 -11.78 10.70
CA GLY A 67 -0.76 -11.31 10.83
C GLY A 67 -0.94 -9.83 10.50
N GLY A 68 -2.10 -9.46 9.97
CA GLY A 68 -2.46 -8.04 9.75
C GLY A 68 -1.85 -7.37 8.50
N VAL A 69 -1.08 -8.09 7.67
CA VAL A 69 -0.44 -7.54 6.45
C VAL A 69 -1.47 -6.84 5.55
N GLY A 70 -2.60 -7.49 5.27
CA GLY A 70 -3.65 -6.91 4.43
C GLY A 70 -4.28 -5.62 5.01
N ARG A 71 -4.33 -5.47 6.34
CA ARG A 71 -4.86 -4.25 6.98
C ARG A 71 -3.91 -3.07 6.78
N TRP A 72 -2.60 -3.30 6.95
CA TRP A 72 -1.58 -2.28 6.74
C TRP A 72 -1.40 -1.92 5.26
N LEU A 73 -1.49 -2.89 4.35
CA LEU A 73 -1.54 -2.62 2.92
C LEU A 73 -2.77 -1.76 2.56
N GLY A 74 -3.94 -2.09 3.11
CA GLY A 74 -5.15 -1.30 2.92
C GLY A 74 -5.02 0.13 3.45
N ALA A 75 -4.43 0.32 4.64
CA ALA A 75 -4.16 1.65 5.20
C ALA A 75 -3.20 2.46 4.31
N GLY A 76 -2.16 1.82 3.77
CA GLY A 76 -1.25 2.45 2.81
C GLY A 76 -1.95 2.88 1.52
N VAL A 77 -2.81 2.01 0.96
CA VAL A 77 -3.63 2.33 -0.22
C VAL A 77 -4.54 3.53 0.04
N LEU A 78 -5.16 3.62 1.22
CA LEU A 78 -5.99 4.77 1.58
C LEU A 78 -5.17 6.06 1.67
N ALA A 79 -3.97 6.00 2.26
CA ALA A 79 -3.09 7.17 2.35
C ALA A 79 -2.64 7.65 0.95
N ASP A 80 -2.14 6.74 0.11
CA ASP A 80 -1.66 7.07 -1.23
C ASP A 80 -2.80 7.52 -2.15
N GLY A 81 -3.98 6.92 -2.01
CA GLY A 81 -5.18 7.33 -2.74
C GLY A 81 -5.63 8.74 -2.36
N GLY A 82 -5.52 9.11 -1.07
CA GLY A 82 -5.75 10.48 -0.60
C GLY A 82 -4.76 11.48 -1.19
N ASP A 83 -3.47 11.15 -1.19
CA ASP A 83 -2.42 12.00 -1.76
C ASP A 83 -2.59 12.17 -3.28
N LEU A 84 -2.99 11.11 -3.98
CA LEU A 84 -3.33 11.13 -5.40
C LEU A 84 -4.53 12.05 -5.66
N ALA A 85 -5.61 11.88 -4.90
CA ALA A 85 -6.82 12.71 -5.04
C ALA A 85 -6.51 14.20 -4.78
N ALA A 86 -5.73 14.50 -3.74
CA ALA A 86 -5.30 15.86 -3.43
C ALA A 86 -4.42 16.44 -4.55
N THR A 87 -3.51 15.64 -5.11
CA THR A 87 -2.64 16.04 -6.23
C THR A 87 -3.47 16.35 -7.49
N LEU A 88 -4.46 15.52 -7.80
CA LEU A 88 -5.36 15.74 -8.93
C LEU A 88 -6.26 16.96 -8.73
N ALA A 89 -6.78 17.18 -7.52
CA ALA A 89 -7.59 18.35 -7.21
C ALA A 89 -6.83 19.67 -7.35
N ALA A 90 -5.50 19.65 -7.21
CA ALA A 90 -4.63 20.82 -7.35
C ALA A 90 -3.81 20.82 -8.65
N TRP A 91 -4.10 19.93 -9.61
CA TRP A 91 -3.22 19.58 -10.74
C TRP A 91 -2.61 20.76 -11.51
N GLU A 92 -3.41 21.77 -11.82
CA GLU A 92 -2.97 22.95 -12.60
C GLU A 92 -2.10 23.91 -11.80
N ARG A 93 -2.14 23.84 -10.47
CA ARG A 93 -1.40 24.71 -9.54
C ARG A 93 -0.08 24.09 -9.07
N LEU A 94 0.19 22.85 -9.46
CA LEU A 94 1.38 22.11 -9.07
C LEU A 94 2.48 22.17 -10.15
N PRO A 95 3.76 22.12 -9.77
CA PRO A 95 4.86 21.92 -10.71
C PRO A 95 4.63 20.71 -11.61
N SER A 96 4.89 20.86 -12.92
CA SER A 96 4.63 19.83 -13.93
C SER A 96 5.38 18.52 -13.67
N LEU A 97 6.63 18.60 -13.22
CA LEU A 97 7.42 17.43 -12.85
C LEU A 97 6.91 16.77 -11.57
N GLY A 98 6.52 17.58 -10.58
CA GLY A 98 6.01 17.13 -9.29
C GLY A 98 4.69 16.37 -9.40
N ARG A 99 3.72 16.93 -10.13
CA ARG A 99 2.40 16.31 -10.31
C ARG A 99 2.48 14.97 -11.03
N VAL A 100 3.33 14.83 -12.06
CA VAL A 100 3.51 13.56 -12.79
C VAL A 100 4.23 12.54 -11.93
N GLY A 101 5.35 12.92 -11.31
CA GLY A 101 6.14 12.01 -10.48
C GLY A 101 5.37 11.48 -9.28
N VAL A 102 4.65 12.34 -8.56
CA VAL A 102 3.87 11.91 -7.39
C VAL A 102 2.65 11.09 -7.78
N THR A 103 1.96 11.45 -8.86
CA THR A 103 0.83 10.65 -9.36
C THR A 103 1.28 9.26 -9.77
N ALA A 104 2.41 9.14 -10.48
CA ALA A 104 2.96 7.85 -10.87
C ALA A 104 3.37 7.01 -9.64
N ALA A 105 4.03 7.63 -8.66
CA ALA A 105 4.43 6.96 -7.42
C ALA A 105 3.21 6.49 -6.61
N ALA A 106 2.23 7.37 -6.41
CA ALA A 106 1.01 7.06 -5.66
C ALA A 106 0.19 5.96 -6.35
N ALA A 107 -0.03 6.07 -7.66
CA ALA A 107 -0.75 5.05 -8.44
C ALA A 107 -0.03 3.69 -8.40
N SER A 108 1.30 3.68 -8.51
CA SER A 108 2.10 2.45 -8.41
C SER A 108 2.00 1.83 -7.02
N SER A 109 2.07 2.64 -5.96
CA SER A 109 1.94 2.16 -4.58
C SER A 109 0.54 1.59 -4.30
N VAL A 110 -0.51 2.27 -4.77
CA VAL A 110 -1.90 1.76 -4.71
C VAL A 110 -2.03 0.42 -5.42
N GLY A 111 -1.53 0.33 -6.66
CA GLY A 111 -1.56 -0.91 -7.44
C GLY A 111 -0.83 -2.06 -6.75
N LEU A 112 0.38 -1.81 -6.25
CA LEU A 112 1.16 -2.80 -5.49
C LEU A 112 0.45 -3.23 -4.20
N GLY A 113 -0.10 -2.29 -3.44
CA GLY A 113 -0.84 -2.57 -2.20
C GLY A 113 -2.08 -3.43 -2.44
N LEU A 114 -2.87 -3.09 -3.46
CA LEU A 114 -4.05 -3.87 -3.85
C LEU A 114 -3.68 -5.26 -4.35
N GLY A 115 -2.65 -5.38 -5.19
CA GLY A 115 -2.17 -6.65 -5.72
C GLY A 115 -1.67 -7.57 -4.61
N LEU A 116 -0.87 -7.06 -3.67
CA LEU A 116 -0.40 -7.82 -2.52
C LEU A 116 -1.56 -8.22 -1.58
N ALA A 117 -2.50 -7.32 -1.32
CA ALA A 117 -3.67 -7.62 -0.50
C ALA A 117 -4.56 -8.70 -1.14
N TRP A 118 -4.71 -8.68 -2.47
CA TRP A 118 -5.44 -9.71 -3.21
C TRP A 118 -4.72 -11.06 -3.16
N ALA A 119 -3.41 -11.09 -3.41
CA ALA A 119 -2.59 -12.31 -3.35
C ALA A 119 -2.62 -12.96 -1.96
N GLN A 120 -2.63 -12.15 -0.89
CA GLN A 120 -2.76 -12.65 0.48
C GLN A 120 -4.13 -13.25 0.77
N ARG A 121 -5.21 -12.64 0.25
CA ARG A 121 -6.57 -13.18 0.40
C ARG A 121 -6.76 -14.48 -0.37
N SER A 122 -6.22 -14.59 -1.58
CA SER A 122 -6.32 -15.81 -2.38
C SER A 122 -5.58 -16.98 -1.73
N ALA A 123 -4.37 -16.75 -1.20
CA ALA A 123 -3.62 -17.76 -0.45
C ALA A 123 -4.40 -18.26 0.79
N ARG A 124 -4.92 -17.34 1.62
CA ARG A 124 -5.71 -17.70 2.80
C ARG A 124 -6.99 -18.47 2.46
N ARG A 125 -7.64 -18.15 1.34
CA ARG A 125 -8.83 -18.88 0.87
C ARG A 125 -8.49 -20.30 0.42
N ALA A 126 -7.36 -20.49 -0.24
CA ALA A 126 -6.88 -21.82 -0.65
C ALA A 126 -6.57 -22.70 0.56
N GLU A 127 -5.95 -22.14 1.60
CA GLU A 127 -5.68 -22.84 2.86
C GLU A 127 -6.95 -23.13 3.68
N ALA A 128 -7.92 -22.21 3.67
CA ALA A 128 -9.17 -22.34 4.41
C ALA A 128 -10.19 -23.28 3.74
N GLN A 129 -10.00 -23.65 2.47
CA GLN A 129 -10.81 -24.64 1.78
C GLN A 129 -10.26 -26.03 2.15
N PRO A 130 -10.92 -26.81 3.03
CA PRO A 130 -10.44 -28.15 3.35
C PRO A 130 -10.52 -29.00 2.08
N ALA A 131 -9.62 -29.97 1.93
CA ALA A 131 -9.55 -30.94 0.82
C ALA A 131 -10.77 -31.90 0.72
N GLY A 132 -11.98 -31.43 1.04
CA GLY A 132 -13.19 -32.22 1.28
C GLY A 132 -14.34 -31.98 0.30
N ARG A 133 -14.12 -31.39 -0.89
CA ARG A 133 -15.09 -31.48 -2.02
C ARG A 133 -14.76 -32.60 -3.01
N GLY A 134 -14.05 -33.63 -2.53
CA GLY A 134 -13.87 -34.91 -3.20
C GLY A 134 -14.60 -36.02 -2.45
N LEU A 135 -15.93 -35.92 -2.32
CA LEU A 135 -16.77 -37.09 -2.11
C LEU A 135 -17.68 -37.19 -3.33
N GLY A 136 -17.19 -37.89 -4.35
CA GLY A 136 -18.12 -38.70 -5.11
C GLY A 136 -18.51 -39.88 -4.21
N PRO A 137 -19.80 -40.18 -4.07
CA PRO A 137 -20.23 -41.55 -3.95
C PRO A 137 -20.65 -42.01 -5.35
N GLY A 138 -20.20 -43.20 -5.73
CA GLY A 138 -20.88 -43.95 -6.76
C GLY A 138 -22.36 -44.02 -6.40
N ALA A 139 -23.19 -43.33 -7.18
CA ALA A 139 -24.59 -43.70 -7.31
C ALA A 139 -24.58 -44.99 -8.12
N GLU A 140 -24.39 -46.12 -7.44
CA GLU A 140 -24.69 -47.43 -7.97
C GLU A 140 -26.20 -47.44 -8.22
N VAL A 141 -26.58 -47.21 -9.48
CA VAL A 141 -27.96 -47.28 -9.95
C VAL A 141 -28.36 -48.76 -9.96
N PRO A 142 -29.35 -49.21 -9.17
CA PRO A 142 -29.84 -50.58 -9.29
C PRO A 142 -30.48 -50.76 -10.68
N ARG A 143 -30.06 -51.82 -11.39
CA ARG A 143 -30.60 -52.20 -12.70
C ARG A 143 -32.02 -52.79 -12.56
N PRO A 144 -32.86 -52.71 -13.62
CA PRO A 144 -34.25 -53.12 -13.55
C PRO A 144 -34.42 -54.64 -13.61
N CYS A 145 -35.40 -55.17 -12.88
CA CYS A 145 -36.09 -56.43 -13.14
C CYS A 145 -37.59 -56.17 -12.98
#